data_AF-W4SHI6-F1
#
_entry.id   AF-W4SHI6-F1
#
_cell.length_a   1.000
_cell.length_b   1.000
_cell.length_c   1.000
_cell.angle_alpha   90.00
_cell.angle_beta   90.00
_cell.angle_gamma   90.00
#
_symmetry.space_group_name_H-M   'P 1'
#
loop_
_entity.id
_entity.type
_entity.pdbx_description
1 polymer ?
#
loop_
_entity_poly.entity_id
_entity_poly.type
_entity_poly.pdbx_seq_one_letter_code
_entity_poly.pdbx_strand_id
1 'polypeptide(L)' 'MRFRTFFAVLLFTAASASANAQVVTLNKGGYTLRYDCTNHTALRYEYVLQADTGSAARPSSFNLDTELPSGCAGQTSTAS' A
#
# COMPACT_ATOMS: atom_id res chain seq x y z
N MET A 1 22.55 58.87 11.35
CA MET A 1 23.38 57.67 11.58
C MET A 1 22.48 56.44 11.61
N ARG A 2 22.61 55.58 10.58
CA ARG A 2 22.62 54.10 10.62
C ARG A 2 21.49 53.42 11.43
N PHE A 3 20.36 53.09 10.80
CA PHE A 3 20.14 51.82 10.06
C PHE A 3 20.54 50.58 10.89
N ARG A 4 19.60 50.00 11.62
CA ARG A 4 19.66 48.60 12.08
C ARG A 4 18.28 47.95 11.94
N THR A 5 17.93 47.76 10.68
CA THR A 5 17.26 46.58 10.11
C THR A 5 16.62 45.61 11.11
N PHE A 6 15.29 45.65 11.13
CA PHE A 6 14.42 44.48 11.06
C PHE A 6 15.09 43.36 10.26
N PHE A 7 15.14 42.15 10.81
CA PHE A 7 15.01 40.85 10.10
C PHE A 7 15.41 39.73 11.09
N ALA A 8 14.54 39.43 12.04
CA ALA A 8 14.56 38.13 12.69
C ALA A 8 13.96 37.13 11.69
N VAL A 9 14.79 36.59 10.80
CA VAL A 9 14.42 35.47 9.93
C VAL A 9 14.19 34.27 10.84
N LEU A 10 12.93 34.02 11.21
CA LEU A 10 12.50 32.72 11.72
C LEU A 10 12.73 31.72 10.58
N LEU A 11 13.82 30.94 10.67
CA LEU A 11 13.96 29.72 9.90
C LEU A 11 12.84 28.76 10.36
N PHE A 12 11.70 28.79 9.69
CA PHE A 12 10.76 27.68 9.69
C PHE A 12 11.43 26.52 8.93
N THR A 13 12.24 25.74 9.62
CA THR A 13 12.60 24.40 9.16
C THR A 13 11.34 23.56 9.24
N ALA A 14 10.54 23.57 8.17
CA ALA A 14 9.50 22.59 7.96
C ALA A 14 10.19 21.23 7.84
N ALA A 15 10.27 20.49 8.95
CA ALA A 15 10.61 19.08 8.92
C ALA A 15 9.47 18.39 8.15
N SER A 16 9.64 18.22 6.84
CA SER A 16 8.74 17.42 6.02
C SER A 16 8.89 15.98 6.49
N ALA A 17 8.02 15.54 7.40
CA ALA A 17 7.86 14.13 7.70
C ALA A 17 7.44 13.45 6.40
N SER A 18 8.35 12.71 5.76
CA SER A 18 8.01 11.89 4.63
C SER A 18 6.98 10.87 5.10
N ALA A 19 5.75 10.95 4.58
CA ALA A 19 4.76 9.92 4.80
C ALA A 19 5.28 8.64 4.11
N ASN A 20 5.91 7.77 4.89
CA ASN A 20 6.29 6.45 4.40
C ASN A 20 4.98 5.67 4.25
N ALA A 21 4.63 5.32 3.01
CA ALA A 21 3.48 4.47 2.74
C ALA A 21 3.65 3.16 3.51
N GLN A 22 2.64 2.76 4.29
CA GLN A 22 2.69 1.49 4.99
C GLN A 22 2.52 0.37 3.95
N VAL A 23 3.60 -0.34 3.64
CA VAL A 23 3.58 -1.44 2.68
C VAL A 23 3.76 -2.76 3.40
N VAL A 24 2.89 -3.72 3.11
CA VAL A 24 2.98 -5.10 3.62
C VAL A 24 3.28 -6.07 2.49
N THR A 25 3.93 -7.18 2.83
CA THR A 25 4.18 -8.30 1.92
C THR A 25 3.47 -9.53 2.47
N LEU A 26 2.54 -10.09 1.70
CA LEU A 26 1.70 -11.22 2.09
C LEU A 26 2.03 -12.43 1.22
N ASN A 27 2.28 -13.58 1.84
CA ASN A 27 2.42 -14.85 1.13
C ASN A 27 1.06 -15.53 1.06
N LYS A 28 0.49 -15.64 -0.15
CA LYS A 28 -0.86 -16.15 -0.43
C LYS A 28 -0.86 -17.62 -0.82
N GLY A 29 0.22 -18.35 -0.54
CA GLY A 29 0.41 -19.76 -0.90
C GLY A 29 0.83 -20.00 -2.35
N GLY A 30 0.20 -19.34 -3.32
CA GLY A 30 0.54 -19.44 -4.75
C GLY A 30 1.29 -18.24 -5.33
N TYR A 31 1.28 -17.11 -4.61
CA TYR A 31 1.93 -15.88 -5.03
C TYR A 31 2.27 -15.02 -3.79
N THR A 32 3.16 -14.07 -3.97
CA THR A 32 3.44 -13.01 -3.00
C THR A 32 2.77 -11.70 -3.45
N LEU A 33 2.07 -11.04 -2.53
CA LEU A 33 1.42 -9.75 -2.74
C LEU A 33 2.15 -8.67 -1.95
N ARG A 34 2.67 -7.64 -2.64
CA ARG A 34 3.02 -6.36 -2.01
C ARG A 34 1.82 -5.43 -2.07
N TYR A 35 1.36 -4.95 -0.92
CA TYR A 35 0.17 -4.13 -0.78
C TYR A 35 0.48 -2.82 -0.05
N ASP A 36 -0.04 -1.71 -0.58
CA ASP A 36 0.03 -0.39 0.04
C ASP A 36 -1.23 -0.17 0.88
N CYS A 37 -1.04 -0.19 2.19
CA CYS A 37 -2.09 0.00 3.19
C CYS A 37 -2.55 1.45 3.30
N THR A 38 -1.80 2.42 2.77
CA THR A 38 -2.20 3.84 2.77
C THR A 38 -3.11 4.14 1.58
N ASN A 39 -2.76 3.62 0.40
CA ASN A 39 -3.54 3.82 -0.84
C ASN A 39 -4.55 2.70 -1.11
N HIS A 40 -4.63 1.70 -0.22
CA HIS A 40 -5.49 0.52 -0.33
C HIS A 40 -5.38 -0.19 -1.68
N THR A 41 -4.15 -0.37 -2.17
CA THR A 41 -3.91 -0.90 -3.52
C THR A 41 -2.76 -1.90 -3.56
N ALA A 42 -2.87 -2.86 -4.49
CA ALA A 42 -1.80 -3.79 -4.77
C ALA A 42 -0.67 -3.09 -5.55
N LEU A 43 0.56 -3.20 -5.05
CA LEU A 43 1.74 -2.69 -5.73
C LEU A 43 2.37 -3.72 -6.66
N ARG A 44 2.34 -5.00 -6.28
CA ARG A 44 2.92 -6.09 -7.08
C ARG A 44 2.38 -7.45 -6.68
N TYR A 45 2.08 -8.27 -7.68
CA TYR A 45 1.89 -9.71 -7.56
C TYR A 45 3.13 -10.41 -8.12
N GLU A 46 3.71 -11.33 -7.36
CA GLU A 46 4.87 -12.12 -7.78
C GLU A 46 4.56 -13.61 -7.64
N TYR A 47 4.80 -14.38 -8.70
CA TYR A 47 4.61 -15.83 -8.72
C TYR A 47 5.54 -16.47 -9.76
N VAL A 48 5.72 -17.79 -9.64
CA VAL A 48 6.50 -18.59 -10.59
C VAL A 48 5.53 -19.48 -11.36
N LEU A 49 5.59 -19.44 -12.69
CA LEU A 49 4.82 -20.33 -13.54
C LEU A 49 5.44 -21.73 -13.51
N GLN A 50 4.59 -22.74 -13.37
CA GLN A 50 4.95 -24.15 -13.46
C GLN A 50 4.28 -24.77 -14.70
N ALA A 51 4.55 -26.05 -14.94
CA ALA A 51 3.85 -26.79 -15.98
C ALA A 51 2.33 -26.72 -15.76
N ASP A 52 1.58 -26.52 -16.84
CA ASP A 52 0.12 -26.51 -16.79
C ASP A 52 -0.40 -27.93 -16.60
N THR A 53 -1.17 -28.15 -15.52
CA THR A 53 -1.68 -29.47 -15.13
C THR A 53 -3.20 -29.58 -15.16
N GLY A 54 -3.94 -28.57 -15.64
CA GLY A 54 -5.39 -28.71 -15.72
C GLY A 54 -6.17 -27.45 -16.07
N SER A 55 -7.50 -27.59 -16.05
CA SER A 55 -8.44 -26.51 -16.36
C SER A 55 -9.28 -26.18 -15.15
N ALA A 56 -8.99 -25.07 -14.48
CA ALA A 56 -9.84 -24.55 -13.41
C ALA A 56 -10.95 -23.67 -13.98
N ALA A 57 -12.19 -23.86 -13.51
CA ALA A 57 -13.30 -22.97 -13.87
C ALA A 57 -13.06 -21.57 -13.29
N ARG A 58 -13.32 -20.53 -14.10
CA ARG A 58 -13.21 -19.14 -13.63
C ARG A 58 -14.34 -18.83 -12.64
N PRO A 59 -14.05 -18.38 -11.41
CA PRO A 59 -15.09 -17.93 -10.49
C PRO A 59 -15.86 -16.73 -11.05
N SER A 60 -17.15 -16.63 -10.70
CA SER A 60 -18.04 -15.54 -11.11
C SER A 60 -18.24 -14.46 -10.03
N SER A 61 -17.76 -14.70 -8.80
CA SER A 61 -17.92 -13.82 -7.65
C SER A 61 -16.57 -13.40 -7.05
N PHE A 62 -16.56 -12.26 -6.35
CA PHE A 62 -15.41 -11.80 -5.57
C PHE A 62 -15.43 -12.38 -4.15
N ASN A 63 -14.27 -12.42 -3.50
CA ASN A 63 -14.10 -12.85 -2.12
C ASN A 63 -13.38 -11.75 -1.32
N LEU A 64 -13.70 -11.63 -0.03
CA LEU A 64 -12.95 -10.76 0.88
C LEU A 64 -11.58 -11.36 1.16
N ASP A 65 -10.55 -10.51 1.21
CA ASP A 65 -9.22 -10.90 1.66
C ASP A 65 -9.15 -10.87 3.19
N THR A 66 -9.20 -12.04 3.82
CA THR A 66 -9.17 -12.19 5.28
C THR A 66 -7.77 -12.12 5.89
N GLU A 67 -6.72 -12.02 5.06
CA GLU A 67 -5.32 -12.05 5.52
C GLU A 67 -4.66 -10.67 5.46
N LEU A 68 -5.39 -9.64 5.03
CA LEU A 68 -4.94 -8.25 5.17
C LEU A 68 -4.84 -7.90 6.67
N PRO A 69 -3.68 -7.41 7.14
CA PRO A 69 -3.51 -7.10 8.55
C PRO A 69 -4.35 -5.88 8.96
N SER A 70 -4.63 -5.79 10.26
CA SER A 70 -5.30 -4.62 10.83
C SER A 70 -4.56 -3.33 10.46
N GLY A 71 -5.30 -2.32 10.00
CA GLY A 71 -4.74 -1.04 9.56
C GLY A 71 -4.53 -0.91 8.05
N CYS A 72 -4.75 -1.97 7.26
CA CYS A 72 -4.68 -1.90 5.79
C CYS A 72 -6.04 -1.75 5.08
N ALA A 73 -7.12 -1.53 5.86
CA ALA A 73 -8.49 -1.31 5.42
C ALA A 73 -8.92 -2.19 4.22
N GLY A 74 -9.01 -3.50 4.46
CA GLY A 74 -9.51 -4.46 3.47
C GLY A 74 -10.94 -4.18 3.02
N GLN A 75 -11.34 -4.84 1.93
CA GLN A 75 -12.69 -4.76 1.40
C GLN A 75 -13.73 -5.13 2.47
N THR A 76 -14.86 -4.43 2.48
CA THR A 76 -15.99 -4.72 3.38
C THR A 76 -17.16 -5.41 2.68
N SER A 77 -17.09 -5.55 1.35
CA SER A 77 -18.12 -6.17 0.51
C SER A 77 -17.50 -6.87 -0.69
N THR A 78 -18.18 -7.91 -1.17
CA THR A 78 -17.88 -8.64 -2.41
C THR A 78 -18.87 -8.33 -3.54
N ALA A 79 -19.87 -7.48 -3.27
CA ALA A 79 -20.78 -6.98 -4.29
C ALA A 79 -20.02 -6.06 -5.25
N SER A 80 -20.28 -6.23 -6.55
CA SER A 80 -19.70 -5.43 -7.64
C SER A 80 -20.65 -4.32 -8.08
#